data_AF-A0A1N7KWB0-F1
#
_entry.id   AF-A0A1N7KWB0-F1
#
_cell.length_a   1.000
_cell.length_b   1.000
_cell.length_c   1.000
_cell.angle_alpha   90.00
_cell.angle_beta   90.00
_cell.angle_gamma   90.00
#
_symmetry.space_group_name_H-M   'P 1'
#
loop_
_entity.id
_entity.type
_entity.pdbx_description
1 polymer ?
#
loop_
_entity_poly.entity_id
_entity_poly.type
_entity_poly.pdbx_seq_one_letter_code
_entity_poly.pdbx_strand_id
1 'polypeptide(L)'
;MAIIFFKHLANLQNPRELFRLVSVTEPLKAIFNDILTTYSLAKIQELGIDLFGDCFNFRQMRGGSNYSVHAWGLAIDLDPERNQLKETFKTARFARSEYKPMIDIFNKQGFISLGKEKNYDWMHFQWNNF
;
A
#
# COMPACT_ATOMS: atom_id res chain seq x y z
N MET A 1 -5.66 -15.16 -2.49
CA MET A 1 -4.96 -13.86 -2.42
C MET A 1 -3.53 -13.95 -1.87
N ALA A 2 -3.20 -14.89 -0.96
CA ALA A 2 -1.84 -15.03 -0.40
C ALA A 2 -0.75 -15.63 -1.34
N ILE A 3 -1.12 -16.19 -2.50
CA ILE A 3 -0.19 -16.98 -3.33
C ILE A 3 0.77 -16.12 -4.17
N ILE A 4 0.40 -14.87 -4.49
CA ILE A 4 1.23 -13.97 -5.30
C ILE A 4 2.41 -13.41 -4.48
N PHE A 5 2.23 -13.23 -3.18
CA PHE A 5 3.24 -12.65 -2.28
C PHE A 5 4.50 -13.53 -2.16
N PHE A 6 4.35 -14.86 -2.22
CA PHE A 6 5.46 -15.79 -1.99
C PHE A 6 6.33 -16.07 -3.21
N LYS A 7 5.82 -15.93 -4.45
CA LYS A 7 6.63 -16.20 -5.66
C LYS A 7 7.76 -15.19 -5.88
N HIS A 8 7.63 -13.97 -5.34
CA HIS A 8 8.61 -12.91 -5.55
C HIS A 8 9.75 -12.90 -4.52
N LEU A 9 9.48 -13.40 -3.30
CA LEU A 9 10.46 -13.52 -2.20
C LEU A 9 11.69 -14.37 -2.56
N ALA A 10 11.54 -15.34 -3.46
CA ALA A 10 12.60 -16.27 -3.85
C ALA A 10 13.69 -15.65 -4.75
N ASN A 11 13.48 -14.46 -5.30
CA ASN A 11 14.42 -13.81 -6.24
C ASN A 11 15.27 -12.68 -5.61
N LEU A 12 15.07 -12.37 -4.33
CA LEU A 12 15.82 -11.33 -3.63
C LEU A 12 17.17 -11.88 -3.15
N GLN A 13 18.26 -11.46 -3.80
CA GLN A 13 19.62 -11.95 -3.50
C GLN A 13 20.32 -11.19 -2.37
N ASN A 14 19.72 -10.11 -1.84
CA ASN A 14 20.32 -9.29 -0.77
C ASN A 14 19.67 -9.55 0.60
N PRO A 15 20.42 -10.02 1.62
CA PRO A 15 19.88 -10.31 2.96
C PRO A 15 19.20 -9.11 3.65
N ARG A 16 19.62 -7.87 3.37
CA ARG A 16 19.02 -6.66 3.96
C ARG A 16 17.66 -6.32 3.34
N GLU A 17 17.48 -6.59 2.05
CA GLU A 17 16.19 -6.45 1.36
C GLU A 17 15.21 -7.54 1.83
N LEU A 18 15.72 -8.76 2.05
CA LEU A 18 14.95 -9.85 2.65
C LEU A 18 14.41 -9.48 4.04
N PHE A 19 15.26 -8.91 4.91
CA PHE A 19 14.87 -8.55 6.28
C PHE A 19 13.76 -7.49 6.32
N ARG A 20 13.81 -6.51 5.40
CA ARG A 20 12.79 -5.45 5.30
C ARG A 20 11.44 -6.00 4.80
N LEU A 21 11.44 -6.90 3.80
CA LEU A 21 10.19 -7.53 3.34
C LEU A 21 9.55 -8.43 4.42
N VAL A 22 10.37 -9.15 5.19
CA VAL A 22 9.88 -9.97 6.31
C VAL A 22 9.18 -9.12 7.36
N SER A 23 9.68 -7.90 7.62
CA SER A 23 9.13 -7.00 8.64
C SER A 23 7.70 -6.52 8.33
N VAL A 24 7.32 -6.39 7.04
CA VAL A 24 6.00 -5.91 6.63
C VAL A 24 5.01 -7.02 6.28
N THR A 25 5.46 -8.27 6.19
CA THR A 25 4.61 -9.40 5.78
C THR A 25 3.48 -9.67 6.77
N GLU A 26 3.78 -9.77 8.07
CA GLU A 26 2.76 -9.99 9.10
C GLU A 26 1.81 -8.79 9.27
N PRO A 27 2.31 -7.53 9.29
CA PRO A 27 1.44 -6.35 9.22
C PRO A 27 0.49 -6.37 8.02
N LEU A 28 0.97 -6.66 6.81
CA LEU A 28 0.12 -6.70 5.61
C LEU A 28 -0.94 -7.81 5.68
N LYS A 29 -0.61 -8.99 6.19
CA LYS A 29 -1.61 -10.04 6.44
C LYS A 29 -2.69 -9.58 7.42
N ALA A 30 -2.28 -8.94 8.52
CA ALA A 30 -3.21 -8.40 9.50
C ALA A 30 -4.10 -7.29 8.91
N ILE A 31 -3.53 -6.39 8.09
CA ILE A 31 -4.27 -5.36 7.35
C ILE A 31 -5.37 -5.98 6.50
N PHE A 32 -5.05 -6.97 5.66
CA PHE A 32 -6.04 -7.55 4.76
C PHE A 32 -7.12 -8.35 5.49
N ASN A 33 -6.77 -9.02 6.59
CA ASN A 33 -7.75 -9.69 7.44
C ASN A 33 -8.69 -8.69 8.12
N ASP A 34 -8.16 -7.59 8.66
CA ASP A 34 -8.95 -6.53 9.29
C ASP A 34 -9.84 -5.82 8.24
N ILE A 35 -9.34 -5.60 7.02
CA ILE A 35 -10.13 -5.06 5.89
C ILE A 35 -11.27 -6.02 5.54
N LEU A 36 -11.02 -7.33 5.40
CA LEU A 36 -12.06 -8.32 5.09
C LEU A 36 -13.10 -8.47 6.22
N THR A 37 -12.70 -8.21 7.46
CA THR A 37 -13.61 -8.22 8.60
C THR A 37 -14.45 -6.94 8.65
N THR A 38 -13.84 -5.80 8.32
CA THR A 38 -14.48 -4.48 8.36
C THR A 38 -15.41 -4.24 7.17
N TYR A 39 -15.00 -4.72 6.00
CA TYR A 39 -15.73 -4.62 4.75
C TYR A 39 -16.10 -6.02 4.27
N SER A 40 -17.35 -6.26 3.89
CA SER A 40 -17.68 -7.49 3.18
C SER A 40 -16.89 -7.58 1.87
N LEU A 41 -16.65 -8.80 1.37
CA LEU A 41 -15.95 -8.99 0.09
C LEU A 41 -16.62 -8.20 -1.06
N ALA A 42 -17.95 -8.20 -1.10
CA ALA A 42 -18.70 -7.43 -2.09
C ALA A 42 -18.43 -5.92 -1.98
N LYS A 43 -18.32 -5.40 -0.75
CA LYS A 43 -18.00 -3.98 -0.54
C LYS A 43 -16.57 -3.65 -0.93
N ILE A 44 -15.61 -4.54 -0.65
CA ILE A 44 -14.21 -4.40 -1.07
C ILE A 44 -14.13 -4.24 -2.59
N GLN A 45 -14.82 -5.12 -3.33
CA GLN A 45 -14.87 -5.10 -4.79
C GLN A 45 -15.55 -3.85 -5.34
N GLU A 46 -16.68 -3.45 -4.74
CA GLU A 46 -17.40 -2.22 -5.11
C GLU A 46 -16.49 -0.98 -4.96
N LEU A 47 -15.73 -0.92 -3.88
CA LEU A 47 -14.81 0.18 -3.59
C LEU A 47 -13.49 0.08 -4.38
N GLY A 48 -13.17 -1.09 -4.94
CA GLY A 48 -11.90 -1.38 -5.61
C GLY A 48 -10.71 -1.48 -4.66
N ILE A 49 -10.93 -1.82 -3.39
CA ILE A 49 -9.86 -1.98 -2.39
C ILE A 49 -9.01 -3.22 -2.70
N ASP A 50 -9.56 -4.19 -3.43
CA ASP A 50 -8.86 -5.39 -3.91
C ASP A 50 -8.06 -5.18 -5.22
N LEU A 51 -8.15 -4.00 -5.84
CA LEU A 51 -7.38 -3.67 -7.03
C LEU A 51 -5.92 -3.39 -6.66
N PHE A 52 -5.12 -4.44 -6.58
CA PHE A 52 -3.72 -4.34 -6.21
C PHE A 52 -2.87 -3.74 -7.33
N GLY A 53 -2.04 -2.75 -6.98
CA GLY A 53 -1.09 -2.14 -7.87
C GLY A 53 0.29 -2.77 -7.83
N ASP A 54 1.11 -2.24 -6.93
CA ASP A 54 2.50 -2.61 -6.79
C ASP A 54 2.86 -2.72 -5.30
N CYS A 55 3.76 -3.64 -4.96
CA CYS A 55 4.37 -3.70 -3.63
C CYS A 55 5.88 -3.58 -3.73
N PHE A 56 6.50 -4.39 -4.60
CA PHE A 56 7.91 -4.26 -4.94
C PHE A 56 8.11 -3.86 -6.40
N ASN A 57 8.83 -2.76 -6.63
CA ASN A 57 9.22 -2.33 -7.97
C ASN A 57 10.51 -1.51 -7.89
N PHE A 58 11.63 -2.06 -8.39
CA PHE A 58 12.93 -1.42 -8.35
C PHE A 58 13.04 -0.24 -9.35
N ARG A 59 12.58 0.96 -8.94
CA ARG A 59 12.57 2.16 -9.79
C ARG A 59 12.85 3.47 -9.04
N GLN A 60 13.29 4.48 -9.79
CA GLN A 60 13.31 5.86 -9.33
C GLN A 60 11.90 6.42 -9.17
N MET A 61 11.76 7.42 -8.30
CA MET A 61 10.53 8.20 -8.16
C MET A 61 10.24 8.94 -9.48
N ARG A 62 8.96 9.08 -9.81
CA ARG A 62 8.55 9.80 -11.03
C ARG A 62 9.01 11.26 -10.92
N GLY A 63 9.91 11.68 -11.81
CA GLY A 63 10.43 13.04 -11.86
C GLY A 63 11.48 13.37 -10.78
N GLY A 64 12.10 12.37 -10.16
CA GLY A 64 13.18 12.57 -9.18
C GLY A 64 14.35 11.60 -9.40
N SER A 65 15.46 11.86 -8.70
CA SER A 65 16.65 11.00 -8.71
C SER A 65 16.68 9.98 -7.56
N ASN A 66 15.89 10.21 -6.52
CA ASN A 66 15.72 9.26 -5.41
C ASN A 66 14.91 8.05 -5.85
N TYR A 67 15.15 6.93 -5.19
CA TYR A 67 14.37 5.74 -5.41
C TYR A 67 13.06 5.71 -4.60
N SER A 68 12.02 5.09 -5.17
CA SER A 68 10.69 4.99 -4.56
C SER A 68 10.66 3.96 -3.44
N VAL A 69 9.88 4.14 -2.37
CA VAL A 69 9.74 3.14 -1.29
C VAL A 69 9.35 1.73 -1.79
N HIS A 70 8.66 1.62 -2.93
CA HIS A 70 8.39 0.34 -3.59
C HIS A 70 9.65 -0.45 -3.95
N ALA A 71 10.76 0.21 -4.23
CA ALA A 71 12.01 -0.48 -4.57
C ALA A 71 12.66 -1.16 -3.34
N TRP A 72 12.09 -0.98 -2.15
CA TRP A 72 12.45 -1.66 -0.90
C TRP A 72 11.35 -2.65 -0.46
N GLY A 73 10.24 -2.73 -1.21
CA GLY A 73 9.09 -3.55 -0.86
C GLY A 73 8.40 -3.13 0.45
N LEU A 74 8.51 -1.85 0.78
CA LEU A 74 7.96 -1.25 2.00
C LEU A 74 6.74 -0.36 1.71
N ALA A 75 6.21 -0.42 0.49
CA ALA A 75 5.03 0.30 0.09
C ALA A 75 4.03 -0.61 -0.62
N ILE A 76 2.79 -0.18 -0.67
CA ILE A 76 1.72 -0.83 -1.39
C ILE A 76 0.78 0.22 -1.97
N ASP A 77 0.43 0.04 -3.24
CA ASP A 77 -0.59 0.83 -3.91
C ASP A 77 -1.88 0.01 -4.06
N LEU A 78 -3.02 0.59 -3.70
CA LEU A 78 -4.36 0.04 -3.95
C LEU A 78 -5.13 0.96 -4.89
N ASP A 79 -5.75 0.40 -5.92
CA ASP A 79 -6.44 1.12 -6.98
C ASP A 79 -5.57 2.18 -7.70
N PRO A 80 -4.31 1.86 -8.08
CA PRO A 80 -3.39 2.86 -8.64
C PRO A 80 -3.83 3.40 -9.99
N GLU A 81 -4.60 2.66 -10.78
CA GLU A 81 -5.04 3.10 -12.11
C GLU A 81 -5.94 4.35 -12.03
N ARG A 82 -6.63 4.52 -10.91
CA ARG A 82 -7.47 5.70 -10.63
C ARG A 82 -6.76 6.73 -9.75
N ASN A 83 -5.50 6.53 -9.42
CA ASN A 83 -4.71 7.45 -8.62
C ASN A 83 -4.10 8.55 -9.49
N GLN A 84 -4.45 9.80 -9.21
CA GLN A 84 -3.74 10.93 -9.80
C GLN A 84 -2.79 11.48 -8.75
N LEU A 85 -1.48 11.44 -9.03
CA LEU A 85 -0.42 11.82 -8.08
C LEU A 85 -0.63 13.15 -7.35
N LYS A 86 -1.34 14.11 -7.96
CA LYS A 86 -1.59 15.45 -7.41
C LYS A 86 -3.03 15.67 -6.92
N GLU A 87 -3.85 14.63 -6.85
CA GLU A 87 -5.17 14.74 -6.21
C GLU A 87 -5.03 15.09 -4.73
N THR A 88 -5.98 15.89 -4.25
CA THR A 88 -6.05 16.31 -2.84
C THR A 88 -7.26 15.66 -2.18
N PHE A 89 -7.45 15.88 -0.88
CA PHE A 89 -8.60 15.38 -0.12
C PHE A 89 -9.94 15.73 -0.77
N LYS A 90 -9.99 16.81 -1.56
CA LYS A 90 -11.19 17.29 -2.24
C LYS A 90 -11.64 16.37 -3.38
N THR A 91 -10.70 15.70 -4.04
CA THR A 91 -10.95 14.99 -5.29
C THR A 91 -10.56 13.51 -5.22
N ALA A 92 -9.56 13.17 -4.41
CA ALA A 92 -9.07 11.82 -4.26
C ALA A 92 -10.16 10.86 -3.78
N ARG A 93 -10.21 9.67 -4.39
CA ARG A 93 -11.17 8.62 -4.03
C ARG A 93 -10.98 8.17 -2.58
N PHE A 94 -9.75 7.85 -2.17
CA PHE A 94 -9.46 7.38 -0.81
C PHE A 94 -9.55 8.47 0.27
N ALA A 95 -9.83 9.73 -0.12
CA ALA A 95 -10.14 10.78 0.85
C ALA A 95 -11.60 10.73 1.35
N ARG A 96 -12.47 10.01 0.66
CA ARG A 96 -13.89 9.90 1.02
C ARG A 96 -14.07 9.05 2.28
N SER A 97 -15.18 9.27 2.99
CA SER A 97 -15.39 8.70 4.33
C SER A 97 -15.47 7.17 4.33
N GLU A 98 -15.91 6.55 3.25
CA GLU A 98 -15.99 5.09 3.12
C GLU A 98 -14.63 4.38 3.15
N TYR A 99 -13.53 5.10 2.86
CA TYR A 99 -12.15 4.58 2.92
C TYR A 99 -11.46 4.87 4.25
N LYS A 100 -12.08 5.66 5.14
CA LYS A 100 -11.48 5.98 6.44
C LYS A 100 -11.13 4.72 7.26
N PRO A 101 -12.01 3.70 7.39
CA PRO A 101 -11.65 2.48 8.11
C PRO A 101 -10.43 1.75 7.53
N MET A 102 -10.33 1.63 6.20
CA MET A 102 -9.14 1.06 5.54
C MET A 102 -7.87 1.80 5.95
N ILE A 103 -7.87 3.14 5.86
CA ILE A 103 -6.72 3.97 6.24
C ILE A 103 -6.35 3.78 7.72
N ASP A 104 -7.35 3.76 8.61
CA ASP A 104 -7.12 3.55 10.04
C ASP A 104 -6.50 2.16 10.31
N ILE A 105 -6.89 1.12 9.56
CA ILE A 105 -6.31 -0.24 9.63
C ILE A 105 -4.84 -0.23 9.21
N PHE A 106 -4.49 0.44 8.12
CA PHE A 106 -3.08 0.61 7.71
C PHE A 106 -2.26 1.31 8.81
N ASN A 107 -2.78 2.42 9.34
CA ASN A 107 -2.15 3.19 10.42
C ASN A 107 -1.91 2.35 11.68
N LYS A 108 -2.91 1.56 12.10
CA LYS A 108 -2.81 0.63 13.24
C LYS A 108 -1.65 -0.36 13.09
N GLN A 109 -1.33 -0.74 11.86
CA GLN A 109 -0.30 -1.74 11.55
C GLN A 109 1.06 -1.12 11.20
N GLY A 110 1.23 0.20 11.32
CA GLY A 110 2.52 0.90 11.13
C GLY A 110 2.77 1.45 9.72
N PHE A 111 1.79 1.33 8.82
CA PHE A 111 1.80 2.00 7.53
C PHE A 111 1.20 3.40 7.65
N ILE A 112 1.63 4.33 6.80
CA ILE A 112 1.01 5.64 6.64
C ILE A 112 0.44 5.79 5.23
N SER A 113 -0.61 6.59 5.08
CA SER A 113 -1.12 7.04 3.78
C SER A 113 -0.48 8.37 3.40
N LEU A 114 0.19 8.45 2.25
CA LEU A 114 0.70 9.74 1.76
C LEU A 114 -0.44 10.73 1.49
N GLY A 115 -1.59 10.24 1.07
CA GLY A 115 -2.81 11.04 0.95
C GLY A 115 -3.17 11.76 2.24
N LYS A 116 -3.17 11.06 3.37
CA LYS A 116 -3.51 11.66 4.67
C LYS A 116 -2.39 12.55 5.22
N GLU A 117 -1.15 12.11 5.10
CA GLU A 117 0.00 12.80 5.70
C GLU A 117 0.45 14.02 4.90
N LYS A 118 0.29 13.98 3.57
CA LYS A 118 0.85 14.96 2.65
C LYS A 118 -0.14 15.51 1.63
N ASN A 119 -1.37 14.99 1.57
CA ASN A 119 -2.43 15.44 0.67
C ASN A 119 -2.10 15.28 -0.82
N TYR A 120 -1.37 14.21 -1.15
CA TYR A 120 -1.08 13.77 -2.52
C TYR A 120 -0.87 12.24 -2.53
N ASP A 121 -0.90 11.59 -3.70
CA ASP A 121 -0.68 10.15 -3.84
C ASP A 121 -1.56 9.29 -2.92
N TRP A 122 -2.87 9.47 -3.02
CA TRP A 122 -3.83 8.96 -2.03
C TRP A 122 -3.97 7.44 -1.96
N MET A 123 -3.52 6.75 -3.01
CA MET A 123 -3.60 5.31 -3.14
C MET A 123 -2.32 4.60 -2.64
N HIS A 124 -1.33 5.40 -2.23
CA HIS A 124 -0.04 4.92 -1.74
C HIS A 124 -0.01 4.81 -0.22
N PHE A 125 0.37 3.62 0.25
CA PHE A 125 0.65 3.33 1.64
C PHE A 125 2.08 2.88 1.80
N GLN A 126 2.80 3.40 2.79
CA GLN A 126 4.18 3.02 3.05
C GLN A 126 4.43 2.76 4.52
N TRP A 127 5.34 1.83 4.79
CA TRP A 127 5.86 1.58 6.12
C TRP A 127 6.48 2.87 6.67
N ASN A 128 6.20 3.25 7.91
CA ASN A 128 6.73 4.52 8.45
C ASN A 128 8.01 4.32 9.31
N ASN A 129 8.56 3.10 9.36
CA ASN A 129 9.57 2.73 10.34
C ASN A 129 10.77 2.00 9.68
N PHE A 130 11.54 2.71 8.83
CA PHE A 130 12.67 2.14 8.07
C PHE A 130 13.81 3.11 7.74
#